data_AF-A0A922G0K6-F1
#
_entry.id   AF-A0A922G0K6-F1
#
_cell.length_a   1.000
_cell.length_b   1.000
_cell.length_c   1.000
_cell.angle_alpha   90.00
_cell.angle_beta   90.00
_cell.angle_gamma   90.00
#
_symmetry.space_group_name_H-M   'P 1'
#
loop_
_entity.id
_entity.type
_entity.pdbx_description
1 polymer ?
#
loop_
_entity_poly.entity_id
_entity_poly.type
_entity_poly.pdbx_seq_one_letter_code
_entity_poly.pdbx_strand_id
1 'polypeptide(L)'
;MPDFIFSSARPSLSKWRDYTLAQAASFVAKNGTVIVCAVSQPYLPFLNNWLISISRQKHQDKVLVIAEDYATLYKVNERWPGHAVLVPPAPDAQTAHKFGSQVKPLKHSHALPAPGKKGRTYICSCMIFLRPTTGAKLVMKKWIEELQVQPWSKAKKSNDQPAFNWALNKTAGGVDLYLLPQAAFPTGGLYFKNLTWVQETKGMHVIIHNNYITGFEKKIKRFRDVGLWLVDDHALESPLGRV
;
A
#
# COMPACT_ATOMS: atom_id res chain seq x y z
N MET A 1 -26.96 2.21 -46.51
CA MET A 1 -25.99 2.78 -45.53
C MET A 1 -25.30 1.59 -44.86
N PRO A 2 -23.97 1.52 -44.77
CA PRO A 2 -23.33 0.40 -44.10
C PRO A 2 -23.21 0.66 -42.60
N ASP A 3 -23.69 -0.29 -41.80
CA ASP A 3 -23.54 -0.34 -40.36
C ASP A 3 -22.08 -0.60 -39.96
N PHE A 4 -21.48 0.37 -39.28
CA PHE A 4 -20.17 0.20 -38.65
C PHE A 4 -20.33 -0.60 -37.36
N ILE A 5 -20.03 -1.91 -37.42
CA ILE A 5 -19.84 -2.73 -36.22
C ILE A 5 -18.46 -2.39 -35.63
N PHE A 6 -18.45 -1.59 -34.55
CA PHE A 6 -17.28 -1.47 -33.70
C PHE A 6 -17.07 -2.79 -32.93
N SER A 7 -16.15 -3.61 -33.41
CA SER A 7 -15.60 -4.72 -32.63
C SER A 7 -14.70 -4.16 -31.53
N SER A 8 -15.27 -3.92 -30.34
CA SER A 8 -14.46 -3.70 -29.13
C SER A 8 -13.88 -5.05 -28.70
N ALA A 9 -12.79 -5.47 -29.34
CA ALA A 9 -12.06 -6.66 -28.91
C ALA A 9 -11.60 -6.45 -27.46
N ARG A 10 -12.25 -7.13 -26.51
CA ARG A 10 -11.75 -7.18 -25.13
C ARG A 10 -10.32 -7.70 -25.22
N PRO A 11 -9.33 -7.00 -24.65
CA PRO A 11 -7.97 -7.48 -24.70
C PRO A 11 -7.93 -8.88 -24.11
N SER A 12 -7.33 -9.84 -24.84
CA SER A 12 -7.15 -11.20 -24.31
C SER A 12 -6.52 -11.10 -22.94
N LEU A 13 -7.14 -11.72 -21.92
CA LEU A 13 -6.60 -11.77 -20.57
C LEU A 13 -5.18 -12.36 -20.55
N SER A 14 -4.83 -13.19 -21.55
CA SER A 14 -3.49 -13.76 -21.71
C SER A 14 -2.40 -12.69 -21.82
N LYS A 15 -2.67 -11.54 -22.46
CA LYS A 15 -1.65 -10.50 -22.67
C LYS A 15 -1.12 -9.91 -21.37
N TRP A 16 -1.95 -9.93 -20.31
CA TRP A 16 -1.56 -9.40 -19.01
C TRP A 16 -0.60 -10.33 -18.26
N ARG A 17 -0.53 -11.62 -18.63
CA ARG A 17 0.49 -12.54 -18.11
C ARG A 17 1.88 -12.15 -18.58
N ASP A 18 1.99 -11.64 -19.80
CA ASP A 18 3.25 -11.24 -20.42
C ASP A 18 3.56 -9.75 -20.19
N TYR A 19 2.69 -9.03 -19.47
CA TYR A 19 2.89 -7.63 -19.15
C TYR A 19 3.96 -7.48 -18.07
N THR A 20 5.10 -6.91 -18.45
CA THR A 20 6.28 -6.84 -17.58
C THR A 20 6.23 -5.65 -16.62
N LEU A 21 6.97 -5.73 -15.51
CA LEU A 21 7.12 -4.61 -14.57
C LEU A 21 7.67 -3.35 -15.25
N ALA A 22 8.58 -3.49 -16.20
CA ALA A 22 9.14 -2.36 -16.94
C ALA A 22 8.08 -1.66 -17.80
N GLN A 23 7.25 -2.43 -18.51
CA GLN A 23 6.13 -1.88 -19.29
C GLN A 23 5.10 -1.20 -18.39
N ALA A 24 4.75 -1.83 -17.26
CA ALA A 24 3.79 -1.29 -16.30
C ALA A 24 4.28 0.01 -15.64
N ALA A 25 5.54 0.02 -15.17
CA ALA A 25 6.15 1.21 -14.60
C ALA A 25 6.24 2.35 -15.62
N SER A 26 6.66 2.06 -16.87
CA SER A 26 6.71 3.06 -17.94
C SER A 26 5.33 3.62 -18.26
N PHE A 27 4.27 2.82 -18.16
CA PHE A 27 2.91 3.25 -18.45
C PHE A 27 2.41 4.27 -17.41
N VAL A 28 2.63 3.99 -16.12
CA VAL A 28 2.10 4.80 -15.01
C VAL A 28 3.04 5.91 -14.51
N ALA A 29 4.31 5.93 -14.92
CA ALA A 29 5.30 6.93 -14.48
C ALA A 29 5.04 8.32 -15.07
N LYS A 30 3.89 8.91 -14.75
CA LYS A 30 3.51 10.26 -15.19
C LYS A 30 4.30 11.29 -14.40
N ASN A 31 5.01 12.16 -15.11
CA ASN A 31 5.83 13.23 -14.53
C ASN A 31 6.87 12.72 -13.51
N GLY A 32 7.46 11.54 -13.78
CA GLY A 32 8.51 10.95 -12.94
C GLY A 32 8.05 10.45 -11.57
N THR A 33 6.74 10.36 -11.32
CA THR A 33 6.16 9.84 -10.07
C THR A 33 5.38 8.56 -10.33
N VAL A 34 5.55 7.56 -9.46
CA VAL A 34 4.76 6.33 -9.44
C VAL A 34 4.24 6.10 -8.03
N ILE A 35 2.99 5.71 -7.90
CA ILE A 35 2.38 5.28 -6.63
C ILE A 35 2.22 3.77 -6.70
N VAL A 36 2.93 3.02 -5.85
CA VAL A 36 2.91 1.54 -5.90
C VAL A 36 2.11 0.99 -4.73
N CYS A 37 1.23 0.02 -4.98
CA CYS A 37 0.58 -0.77 -3.93
C CYS A 37 0.60 -2.27 -4.29
N ALA A 38 0.85 -3.13 -3.31
CA ALA A 38 0.70 -4.58 -3.45
C ALA A 38 -0.67 -5.01 -2.92
N VAL A 39 -1.43 -5.76 -3.72
CA VAL A 39 -2.83 -6.12 -3.41
C VAL A 39 -3.13 -7.54 -3.89
N SER A 40 -3.83 -8.30 -3.06
CA SER A 40 -4.49 -9.57 -3.40
C SER A 40 -6.00 -9.39 -3.50
N GLN A 41 -6.68 -10.37 -4.11
CA GLN A 41 -8.10 -10.29 -4.47
C GLN A 41 -9.00 -9.94 -3.27
N PRO A 42 -8.81 -10.51 -2.06
CA PRO A 42 -9.64 -10.18 -0.91
C PRO A 42 -9.55 -8.71 -0.46
N TYR A 43 -8.49 -8.00 -0.85
CA TYR A 43 -8.28 -6.59 -0.55
C TYR A 43 -8.74 -5.64 -1.65
N LEU A 44 -9.29 -6.13 -2.77
CA LEU A 44 -9.84 -5.28 -3.84
C LEU A 44 -10.86 -4.24 -3.33
N PRO A 45 -11.79 -4.54 -2.40
CA PRO A 45 -12.67 -3.51 -1.85
C PRO A 45 -11.92 -2.37 -1.14
N PHE A 46 -10.80 -2.67 -0.48
CA PHE A 46 -9.96 -1.64 0.16
C PHE A 46 -9.17 -0.82 -0.86
N LEU A 47 -8.64 -1.48 -1.91
CA LEU A 47 -8.05 -0.79 -3.05
C LEU A 47 -9.06 0.16 -3.69
N ASN A 48 -10.29 -0.32 -3.92
CA ASN A 48 -11.38 0.46 -4.50
C ASN A 48 -11.71 1.69 -3.62
N ASN A 49 -11.86 1.48 -2.31
CA ASN A 49 -12.08 2.56 -1.35
C ASN A 49 -10.98 3.63 -1.38
N TRP A 50 -9.72 3.19 -1.43
CA TRP A 50 -8.58 4.09 -1.47
C TRP A 50 -8.48 4.84 -2.82
N LEU A 51 -8.76 4.16 -3.94
CA LEU A 51 -8.73 4.74 -5.27
C LEU A 51 -9.75 5.87 -5.45
N ILE A 52 -10.90 5.83 -4.77
CA ILE A 52 -11.85 6.97 -4.77
C ILE A 52 -11.14 8.25 -4.29
N SER A 53 -10.43 8.19 -3.16
CA SER A 53 -9.68 9.33 -2.63
C SER A 53 -8.55 9.76 -3.57
N ILE A 54 -7.85 8.82 -4.22
CA ILE A 54 -6.78 9.12 -5.16
C ILE A 54 -7.32 9.77 -6.46
N SER A 55 -8.45 9.29 -6.96
CA SER A 55 -9.16 9.85 -8.12
C SER A 55 -9.60 11.28 -7.87
N ARG A 56 -10.14 11.58 -6.67
CA ARG A 56 -10.51 12.95 -6.27
C ARG A 56 -9.33 13.93 -6.32
N GLN A 57 -8.11 13.43 -6.12
CA GLN A 57 -6.86 14.21 -6.23
C GLN A 57 -6.22 14.14 -7.63
N LYS A 58 -6.89 13.54 -8.62
CA LYS A 58 -6.42 13.40 -10.01
C LYS A 58 -5.04 12.73 -10.09
N HIS A 59 -4.83 11.69 -9.28
CA HIS A 59 -3.57 10.95 -9.23
C HIS A 59 -3.70 9.47 -9.56
N GLN A 60 -4.90 9.01 -9.93
CA GLN A 60 -5.17 7.61 -10.25
C GLN A 60 -4.24 7.11 -11.35
N ASP A 61 -4.00 7.90 -12.40
CA ASP A 61 -3.17 7.49 -13.54
C ASP A 61 -1.68 7.20 -13.20
N LYS A 62 -1.25 7.52 -11.97
CA LYS A 62 0.10 7.27 -11.44
C LYS A 62 0.21 5.96 -10.64
N VAL A 63 -0.91 5.29 -10.38
CA VAL A 63 -0.95 4.11 -9.50
C VAL A 63 -0.60 2.86 -10.28
N LEU A 64 0.32 2.06 -9.74
CA LEU A 64 0.63 0.70 -10.17
C LEU A 64 0.28 -0.29 -9.06
N VAL A 65 -0.61 -1.22 -9.38
CA VAL A 65 -0.93 -2.37 -8.53
C VAL A 65 0.03 -3.52 -8.85
N ILE A 66 0.85 -3.90 -7.86
CA ILE A 66 1.54 -5.18 -7.87
C ILE A 66 0.53 -6.23 -7.41
N ALA A 67 -0.02 -6.97 -8.37
CA ALA A 67 -0.98 -8.02 -8.12
C ALA A 67 -0.29 -9.22 -7.46
N GLU A 68 -0.78 -9.63 -6.29
CA GLU A 68 -0.28 -10.80 -5.56
C GLU A 68 -0.87 -12.11 -6.09
N ASP A 69 -1.93 -12.03 -6.91
CA ASP A 69 -2.60 -13.17 -7.53
C ASP A 69 -3.17 -12.81 -8.92
N TYR A 70 -3.45 -13.84 -9.73
CA TYR A 70 -3.99 -13.66 -11.08
C TYR A 70 -5.41 -13.06 -11.08
N ALA A 71 -6.22 -13.33 -10.05
CA ALA A 71 -7.56 -12.77 -9.96
C ALA A 71 -7.52 -11.25 -9.86
N THR A 72 -6.60 -10.70 -9.07
CA THR A 72 -6.31 -9.27 -8.95
C THR A 72 -5.78 -8.71 -10.25
N LEU A 73 -4.78 -9.38 -10.86
CA LEU A 73 -4.18 -8.95 -12.12
C LEU A 73 -5.25 -8.75 -13.21
N TYR A 74 -6.13 -9.74 -13.37
CA TYR A 74 -7.18 -9.67 -14.39
C TYR A 74 -8.29 -8.71 -14.02
N LYS A 75 -8.76 -8.70 -12.77
CA LYS A 75 -9.86 -7.82 -12.36
C LYS A 75 -9.48 -6.35 -12.49
N VAL A 76 -8.27 -5.98 -12.05
CA VAL A 76 -7.78 -4.61 -12.17
C VAL A 76 -7.59 -4.25 -13.64
N ASN A 77 -6.90 -5.07 -14.45
CA ASN A 77 -6.67 -4.72 -15.86
C ASN A 77 -7.91 -4.82 -16.77
N GLU A 78 -8.96 -5.55 -16.35
CA GLU A 78 -10.26 -5.56 -17.02
C GLU A 78 -10.97 -4.20 -16.88
N ARG A 79 -10.94 -3.62 -15.67
CA ARG A 79 -11.61 -2.35 -15.35
C ARG A 79 -10.73 -1.13 -15.60
N TRP A 80 -9.43 -1.30 -15.41
CA TRP A 80 -8.41 -0.27 -15.43
C TRP A 80 -7.14 -0.77 -16.13
N PRO A 81 -7.18 -0.88 -17.48
CA PRO A 81 -6.11 -1.51 -18.27
C PRO A 81 -4.75 -0.86 -18.08
N GLY A 82 -3.71 -1.68 -17.86
CA GLY A 82 -2.31 -1.25 -17.74
C GLY A 82 -1.88 -0.89 -16.31
N HIS A 83 -2.81 -0.87 -15.35
CA HIS A 83 -2.53 -0.46 -13.98
C HIS A 83 -2.21 -1.61 -13.02
N ALA A 84 -2.25 -2.86 -13.48
CA ALA A 84 -1.79 -3.99 -12.68
C ALA A 84 -0.73 -4.83 -13.40
N VAL A 85 0.26 -5.27 -12.63
CA VAL A 85 1.29 -6.21 -13.06
C VAL A 85 1.51 -7.25 -11.96
N LEU A 86 1.82 -8.48 -12.37
CA LEU A 86 2.19 -9.55 -11.45
C LEU A 86 3.70 -9.75 -11.57
N VAL A 87 4.41 -9.82 -10.44
CA VAL A 87 5.85 -10.12 -10.40
C VAL A 87 6.03 -11.55 -9.90
N PRO A 88 6.32 -12.52 -10.77
CA PRO A 88 6.40 -13.92 -10.38
C PRO A 88 7.60 -14.21 -9.44
N PRO A 89 7.52 -15.24 -8.59
CA PRO A 89 6.35 -16.10 -8.39
C PRO A 89 5.26 -15.40 -7.54
N ALA A 90 4.00 -15.53 -7.95
CA ALA A 90 2.87 -15.11 -7.12
C ALA A 90 2.79 -16.05 -5.90
N PRO A 91 2.87 -15.54 -4.66
CA PRO A 91 2.72 -16.37 -3.48
C PRO A 91 1.26 -16.82 -3.31
N ASP A 92 1.06 -17.93 -2.61
CA ASP A 92 -0.28 -18.33 -2.17
C ASP A 92 -0.88 -17.25 -1.24
N ALA A 93 -2.21 -17.08 -1.33
CA ALA A 93 -2.96 -16.05 -0.61
C ALA A 93 -2.53 -15.94 0.88
N GLN A 94 -2.04 -14.76 1.27
CA GLN A 94 -1.57 -14.52 2.63
C GLN A 94 -2.72 -14.18 3.58
N THR A 95 -2.56 -14.58 4.84
CA THR A 95 -3.54 -14.34 5.90
C THR A 95 -3.34 -12.95 6.50
N ALA A 96 -4.42 -12.23 6.78
CA ALA A 96 -4.35 -10.89 7.37
C ALA A 96 -3.74 -10.91 8.80
N HIS A 97 -2.74 -10.06 9.04
CA HIS A 97 -2.08 -9.92 10.35
C HIS A 97 -2.32 -8.53 10.97
N LYS A 98 -2.19 -8.40 12.31
CA LYS A 98 -2.25 -7.10 13.00
C LYS A 98 -0.86 -6.50 13.10
N PHE A 99 -0.68 -5.34 12.49
CA PHE A 99 0.55 -4.54 12.62
C PHE A 99 0.26 -3.14 13.12
N GLY A 100 1.32 -2.43 13.47
CA GLY A 100 1.24 -1.15 14.15
C GLY A 100 2.61 -0.58 14.48
N SER A 101 2.68 0.73 14.71
CA SER A 101 3.84 1.43 15.25
C SER A 101 3.50 2.08 16.58
N GLN A 102 4.50 2.40 17.39
CA GLN A 102 4.26 3.13 18.63
C GLN A 102 3.60 4.48 18.36
N VAL A 103 2.60 4.82 19.18
CA VAL A 103 1.98 6.15 19.19
C VAL A 103 2.98 7.13 19.78
N LYS A 104 3.19 8.27 19.13
CA LYS A 104 4.08 9.35 19.56
C LYS A 104 3.24 10.61 19.86
N PRO A 105 3.74 11.54 20.70
CA PRO A 105 3.10 12.84 20.90
C PRO A 105 2.97 13.62 19.58
N LEU A 106 1.98 14.52 19.48
CA LEU A 106 1.68 15.28 18.26
C LEU A 106 2.91 16.03 17.70
N LYS A 107 3.67 16.67 18.59
CA LYS A 107 4.97 17.26 18.27
C LYS A 107 6.06 16.24 18.64
N HIS A 108 6.70 15.66 17.64
CA HIS A 108 7.81 14.73 17.84
C HIS A 108 8.89 14.94 16.78
N SER A 109 10.13 14.56 17.07
CA SER A 109 11.18 14.51 16.05
C SER A 109 10.78 13.55 14.90
N HIS A 110 11.05 13.98 13.67
CA HIS A 110 10.94 13.13 12.48
C HIS A 110 12.13 12.19 12.31
N ALA A 111 13.17 12.32 13.13
CA ALA A 111 14.28 11.38 13.13
C ALA A 111 13.81 9.96 13.55
N LEU A 112 14.59 8.96 13.15
CA LEU A 112 14.40 7.60 13.64
C LEU A 112 14.46 7.60 15.18
N PRO A 113 13.55 6.88 15.86
CA PRO A 113 13.67 6.71 17.30
C PRO A 113 14.94 5.89 17.60
N ALA A 114 15.51 6.08 18.79
CA ALA A 114 16.53 5.15 19.25
C ALA A 114 16.00 3.70 19.20
N PRO A 115 16.85 2.71 18.87
CA PRO A 115 16.42 1.32 18.87
C PRO A 115 15.86 0.93 20.24
N GLY A 116 14.74 0.19 20.27
CA GLY A 116 14.12 -0.23 21.53
C GLY A 116 14.94 -1.30 22.27
N LYS A 117 14.42 -1.81 23.40
CA LYS A 117 15.08 -2.82 24.28
C LYS A 117 15.59 -4.09 23.58
N LYS A 118 15.12 -4.38 22.35
CA LYS A 118 15.58 -5.50 21.50
C LYS A 118 16.50 -5.06 20.34
N GLY A 119 17.10 -3.87 20.42
CA GLY A 119 18.01 -3.33 19.41
C GLY A 119 17.36 -2.92 18.09
N ARG A 120 16.02 -2.86 18.00
CA ARG A 120 15.30 -2.50 16.78
C ARG A 120 14.38 -1.30 16.93
N THR A 121 14.34 -0.44 15.92
CA THR A 121 13.23 0.50 15.74
C THR A 121 11.94 -0.28 15.44
N TYR A 122 10.78 0.37 15.62
CA TYR A 122 9.49 -0.25 15.32
C TYR A 122 8.58 0.74 14.57
N ILE A 123 8.95 0.96 13.32
CA ILE A 123 8.28 1.83 12.36
C ILE A 123 7.44 0.97 11.42
N CYS A 124 6.25 1.44 11.07
CA CYS A 124 5.38 0.78 10.12
C CYS A 124 5.94 0.90 8.70
N SER A 125 5.97 -0.21 7.95
CA SER A 125 6.45 -0.28 6.56
C SER A 125 5.36 -0.02 5.51
N CYS A 126 4.11 0.25 5.93
CA CYS A 126 2.96 0.25 5.02
C CYS A 126 2.78 1.51 4.16
N MET A 127 3.44 2.62 4.48
CA MET A 127 3.42 3.84 3.66
C MET A 127 4.81 4.46 3.67
N ILE A 128 5.43 4.56 2.49
CA ILE A 128 6.79 5.03 2.33
C ILE A 128 6.84 5.98 1.13
N PHE A 129 7.46 7.14 1.31
CA PHE A 129 7.83 8.03 0.21
C PHE A 129 9.32 7.89 -0.07
N LEU A 130 9.69 7.63 -1.32
CA LEU A 130 11.07 7.40 -1.73
C LEU A 130 11.43 8.29 -2.93
N ARG A 131 12.60 8.91 -2.86
CA ARG A 131 13.30 9.42 -4.05
C ARG A 131 14.28 8.36 -4.53
N PRO A 132 14.48 8.13 -5.84
CA PRO A 132 15.32 7.05 -6.37
C PRO A 132 16.84 7.34 -6.24
N THR A 133 17.30 7.74 -5.05
CA THR A 133 18.71 8.03 -4.74
C THR A 133 19.50 6.74 -4.46
N THR A 134 20.83 6.84 -4.44
CA THR A 134 21.71 5.73 -4.04
C THR A 134 21.37 5.23 -2.63
N GLY A 135 21.09 6.14 -1.69
CA GLY A 135 20.68 5.79 -0.32
C GLY A 135 19.35 5.03 -0.27
N ALA A 136 18.32 5.49 -0.97
CA ALA A 136 17.04 4.76 -1.02
C ALA A 136 17.20 3.35 -1.62
N LYS A 137 17.99 3.23 -2.69
CA LYS A 137 18.31 1.91 -3.28
C LYS A 137 19.07 1.01 -2.30
N LEU A 138 19.97 1.56 -1.49
CA LEU A 138 20.67 0.82 -0.45
C LEU A 138 19.70 0.26 0.61
N VAL A 139 18.75 1.08 1.10
CA VAL A 139 17.71 0.62 2.04
C VAL A 139 16.89 -0.53 1.45
N MET A 140 16.44 -0.39 0.19
CA MET A 140 15.66 -1.45 -0.47
C MET A 140 16.45 -2.74 -0.63
N LYS A 141 17.74 -2.66 -1.00
CA LYS A 141 18.63 -3.84 -1.09
C LYS A 141 18.81 -4.51 0.26
N LYS A 142 19.07 -3.73 1.32
CA LYS A 142 19.16 -4.28 2.68
C LYS A 142 17.85 -4.88 3.15
N TRP A 143 16.71 -4.31 2.81
CA TRP A 143 15.42 -4.91 3.15
C TRP A 143 15.22 -6.26 2.47
N ILE A 144 15.61 -6.41 1.20
CA ILE A 144 15.59 -7.69 0.49
C ILE A 144 16.50 -8.72 1.19
N GLU A 145 17.73 -8.32 1.55
CA GLU A 145 18.64 -9.19 2.30
C GLU A 145 18.03 -9.63 3.65
N GLU A 146 17.46 -8.70 4.41
CA GLU A 146 16.81 -9.00 5.70
C GLU A 146 15.60 -9.91 5.55
N LEU A 147 14.83 -9.76 4.47
CA LEU A 147 13.73 -10.65 4.14
C LEU A 147 14.23 -12.07 3.85
N GLN A 148 15.35 -12.22 3.12
CA GLN A 148 15.93 -13.51 2.74
C GLN A 148 16.59 -14.24 3.92
N VAL A 149 17.28 -13.52 4.81
CA VAL A 149 18.06 -14.09 5.93
C VAL A 149 17.18 -14.62 7.07
N GLN A 150 15.92 -14.17 7.21
CA GLN A 150 15.08 -14.63 8.32
C GLN A 150 14.97 -16.16 8.33
N PRO A 151 15.08 -16.82 9.51
CA PRO A 151 15.05 -18.26 9.60
C PRO A 151 13.64 -18.75 9.23
N TRP A 152 13.45 -19.12 7.98
CA TRP A 152 12.23 -19.74 7.47
C TRP A 152 12.04 -21.09 8.16
N SER A 153 11.27 -21.12 9.24
CA SER A 153 10.54 -22.34 9.56
C SER A 153 9.21 -22.28 8.83
N LYS A 154 8.75 -23.40 8.26
CA LYS A 154 7.38 -23.51 7.72
C LYS A 154 6.29 -23.05 8.73
N ALA A 155 6.64 -22.94 10.02
CA ALA A 155 5.78 -22.50 11.10
C ALA A 155 5.78 -20.98 11.40
N LYS A 156 6.78 -20.20 10.96
CA LYS A 156 6.83 -18.74 11.15
C LYS A 156 6.97 -18.04 9.80
N LYS A 157 5.84 -17.51 9.31
CA LYS A 157 5.77 -16.69 8.09
C LYS A 157 6.71 -15.47 8.24
N SER A 158 7.36 -15.10 7.14
CA SER A 158 8.11 -13.85 7.05
C SER A 158 7.22 -12.65 7.30
N ASN A 159 7.82 -11.57 7.77
CA ASN A 159 7.15 -10.31 8.00
C ASN A 159 8.02 -9.17 7.49
N ASP A 160 7.45 -8.35 6.63
CA ASP A 160 8.13 -7.25 5.97
C ASP A 160 8.52 -6.15 6.96
N GLN A 161 7.69 -5.86 7.97
CA GLN A 161 7.93 -4.76 8.91
C GLN A 161 9.17 -4.99 9.78
N PRO A 162 9.39 -6.15 10.44
CA PRO A 162 10.63 -6.43 11.16
C PRO A 162 11.86 -6.40 10.25
N ALA A 163 11.80 -6.98 9.04
CA ALA A 163 12.91 -6.96 8.10
C ALA A 163 13.26 -5.51 7.68
N PHE A 164 12.24 -4.69 7.44
CA PHE A 164 12.41 -3.27 7.11
C PHE A 164 13.12 -2.52 8.23
N ASN A 165 12.70 -2.72 9.48
CA ASN A 165 13.31 -2.04 10.62
C ASN A 165 14.77 -2.47 10.84
N TRP A 166 15.13 -3.72 10.55
CA TRP A 166 16.53 -4.15 10.55
C TRP A 166 17.34 -3.47 9.45
N ALA A 167 16.79 -3.36 8.25
CA ALA A 167 17.42 -2.64 7.15
C ALA A 167 17.64 -1.15 7.47
N LEU A 168 16.65 -0.49 8.10
CA LEU A 168 16.79 0.90 8.55
C LEU A 168 17.92 1.06 9.57
N ASN A 169 18.00 0.16 10.55
CA ASN A 169 19.08 0.18 11.53
C ASN A 169 20.46 0.00 10.89
N LYS A 170 20.61 -0.95 9.96
CA LYS A 170 21.88 -1.22 9.26
C LYS A 170 22.31 -0.11 8.31
N THR A 171 21.40 0.79 7.96
CA THR A 171 21.66 1.92 7.07
C THR A 171 21.63 3.27 7.79
N ALA A 172 21.40 3.26 9.12
CA ALA A 172 21.34 4.47 9.92
C ALA A 172 22.61 5.31 9.78
N GLY A 173 22.45 6.63 9.57
CA GLY A 173 23.56 7.56 9.33
C GLY A 173 24.11 7.56 7.90
N GLY A 174 23.77 6.55 7.08
CA GLY A 174 24.16 6.49 5.65
C GLY A 174 23.06 6.92 4.68
N VAL A 175 21.84 7.17 5.18
CA VAL A 175 20.68 7.55 4.37
C VAL A 175 19.81 8.59 5.07
N ASP A 176 19.28 9.53 4.30
CA ASP A 176 18.31 10.51 4.78
C ASP A 176 16.95 9.84 5.01
N LEU A 177 16.51 9.81 6.26
CA LEU A 177 15.26 9.15 6.66
C LEU A 177 14.44 10.07 7.57
N TYR A 178 13.15 10.18 7.23
CA TYR A 178 12.20 10.99 7.98
C TYR A 178 10.93 10.19 8.22
N LEU A 179 10.43 10.23 9.46
CA LEU A 179 9.13 9.67 9.81
C LEU A 179 8.02 10.57 9.30
N LEU A 180 7.06 9.98 8.59
CA LEU A 180 5.84 10.67 8.23
C LEU A 180 5.10 11.15 9.50
N PRO A 181 4.57 12.39 9.50
CA PRO A 181 3.88 12.95 10.66
C PRO A 181 2.64 12.12 11.01
N GLN A 182 2.50 11.74 12.28
CA GLN A 182 1.33 10.97 12.73
C GLN A 182 0.00 11.71 12.54
N ALA A 183 0.02 13.05 12.57
CA ALA A 183 -1.16 13.87 12.28
C ALA A 183 -1.68 13.68 10.84
N ALA A 184 -0.80 13.43 9.88
CA ALA A 184 -1.19 13.19 8.49
C ALA A 184 -1.33 11.70 8.16
N PHE A 185 -0.53 10.84 8.80
CA PHE A 185 -0.46 9.40 8.51
C PHE A 185 -0.69 8.57 9.78
N PRO A 186 -1.84 8.70 10.46
CA PRO A 186 -2.06 8.00 11.71
C PRO A 186 -2.20 6.49 11.51
N THR A 187 -1.68 5.73 12.47
CA THR A 187 -2.05 4.32 12.60
C THR A 187 -3.48 4.20 13.11
N GLY A 188 -4.13 3.08 12.81
CA GLY A 188 -5.45 2.77 13.34
C GLY A 188 -5.45 2.62 14.86
N GLY A 189 -4.32 2.25 15.47
CA GLY A 189 -4.18 2.22 16.93
C GLY A 189 -4.30 3.61 17.56
N LEU A 190 -3.82 4.65 16.86
CA LEU A 190 -3.94 6.05 17.29
C LEU A 190 -5.31 6.61 16.93
N TYR A 191 -5.68 6.57 15.65
CA TYR A 191 -6.91 7.18 15.15
C TYR A 191 -8.17 6.59 15.79
N PHE A 192 -8.28 5.26 15.90
CA PHE A 192 -9.52 4.63 16.38
C PHE A 192 -9.61 4.47 17.90
N LYS A 193 -8.55 4.83 18.66
CA LYS A 193 -8.54 4.64 20.12
C LYS A 193 -8.35 5.93 20.91
N ASN A 194 -7.92 7.03 20.28
CA ASN A 194 -7.69 8.30 20.95
C ASN A 194 -8.56 9.41 20.34
N LEU A 195 -9.78 9.55 20.87
CA LEU A 195 -10.75 10.52 20.37
C LEU A 195 -10.28 11.97 20.52
N THR A 196 -9.66 12.32 21.64
CA THR A 196 -9.11 13.67 21.88
C THR A 196 -8.11 14.04 20.79
N TRP A 197 -7.14 13.16 20.52
CA TRP A 197 -6.14 13.38 19.49
C TRP A 197 -6.76 13.53 18.09
N VAL A 198 -7.79 12.73 17.76
CA VAL A 198 -8.50 12.85 16.47
C VAL A 198 -9.17 14.21 16.31
N GLN A 199 -9.77 14.74 17.38
CA GLN A 199 -10.38 16.08 17.34
C GLN A 199 -9.32 17.16 17.20
N GLU A 200 -8.23 17.08 17.95
CA GLU A 200 -7.11 18.04 17.89
C GLU A 200 -6.40 18.06 16.52
N THR A 201 -6.46 16.96 15.77
CA THR A 201 -5.81 16.82 14.45
C THR A 201 -6.80 16.79 13.30
N LYS A 202 -8.05 17.17 13.54
CA LYS A 202 -9.10 17.18 12.52
C LYS A 202 -8.68 18.05 11.33
N GLY A 203 -8.82 17.51 10.12
CA GLY A 203 -8.45 18.18 8.87
C GLY A 203 -6.96 18.06 8.51
N MET A 204 -6.14 17.44 9.36
CA MET A 204 -4.72 17.19 9.06
C MET A 204 -4.47 15.82 8.43
N HIS A 205 -5.43 14.88 8.53
CA HIS A 205 -5.27 13.50 8.10
C HIS A 205 -5.23 13.38 6.57
N VAL A 206 -4.19 12.72 6.06
CA VAL A 206 -3.98 12.45 4.62
C VAL A 206 -4.30 10.99 4.29
N ILE A 207 -3.73 10.04 5.05
CA ILE A 207 -4.04 8.60 4.92
C ILE A 207 -4.21 7.99 6.31
N ILE A 208 -5.34 7.32 6.55
CA ILE A 208 -5.63 6.63 7.80
C ILE A 208 -5.40 5.13 7.63
N HIS A 209 -4.45 4.57 8.37
CA HIS A 209 -4.14 3.14 8.23
C HIS A 209 -5.11 2.26 9.04
N ASN A 210 -5.87 1.39 8.36
CA ASN A 210 -6.85 0.48 8.99
C ASN A 210 -6.21 -0.74 9.73
N ASN A 211 -5.08 -0.55 10.41
CA ASN A 211 -4.37 -1.59 11.18
C ASN A 211 -4.85 -1.69 12.65
N TYR A 212 -4.23 -2.54 13.47
CA TYR A 212 -4.71 -2.93 14.82
C TYR A 212 -6.05 -3.69 14.89
N ILE A 213 -6.53 -4.22 13.77
CA ILE A 213 -7.74 -5.04 13.67
C ILE A 213 -7.51 -6.17 12.66
N THR A 214 -8.13 -7.33 12.89
CA THR A 214 -8.08 -8.51 12.02
C THR A 214 -9.47 -8.83 11.51
N GLY A 215 -9.55 -9.35 10.28
CA GLY A 215 -10.79 -9.72 9.61
C GLY A 215 -11.26 -8.62 8.66
N PHE A 216 -11.60 -9.03 7.43
CA PHE A 216 -12.06 -8.13 6.37
C PHE A 216 -13.33 -7.40 6.78
N GLU A 217 -14.38 -8.13 7.18
CA GLU A 217 -15.65 -7.53 7.60
C GLU A 217 -15.51 -6.53 8.74
N LYS A 218 -14.68 -6.85 9.74
CA LYS A 218 -14.42 -5.94 10.86
C LYS A 218 -13.72 -4.66 10.41
N LYS A 219 -12.81 -4.75 9.44
CA LYS A 219 -12.10 -3.60 8.85
C LYS A 219 -13.05 -2.72 8.03
N ILE A 220 -13.93 -3.33 7.22
CA ILE A 220 -14.93 -2.62 6.42
C ILE A 220 -15.91 -1.92 7.36
N LYS A 221 -16.49 -2.66 8.32
CA LYS A 221 -17.41 -2.10 9.31
C LYS A 221 -16.80 -0.91 10.05
N ARG A 222 -15.55 -1.02 10.51
CA ARG A 222 -14.88 0.09 11.20
C ARG A 222 -14.78 1.35 10.36
N PHE A 223 -14.51 1.23 9.06
CA PHE A 223 -14.48 2.40 8.17
C PHE A 223 -15.88 2.94 7.89
N ARG A 224 -16.89 2.08 7.72
CA ARG A 224 -18.31 2.48 7.59
C ARG A 224 -18.77 3.28 8.80
N ASP A 225 -18.52 2.76 10.00
CA ASP A 225 -18.94 3.35 11.28
C ASP A 225 -18.43 4.79 11.48
N VAL A 226 -17.35 5.18 10.81
CA VAL A 226 -16.76 6.54 10.91
C VAL A 226 -16.79 7.32 9.60
N GLY A 227 -17.55 6.87 8.60
CA GLY A 227 -17.69 7.56 7.31
C GLY A 227 -16.43 7.57 6.44
N LEU A 228 -15.52 6.61 6.63
CA LEU A 228 -14.29 6.43 5.81
C LEU A 228 -14.41 5.31 4.77
N TRP A 229 -15.56 4.66 4.69
CA TRP A 229 -15.88 3.67 3.66
C TRP A 229 -16.71 4.31 2.55
N LEU A 230 -16.03 4.79 1.51
CA LEU A 230 -16.57 5.56 0.41
C LEU A 230 -17.21 4.67 -0.67
N VAL A 231 -16.88 3.38 -0.73
CA VAL A 231 -17.33 2.49 -1.81
C VAL A 231 -18.85 2.40 -1.90
N ASP A 232 -19.55 2.45 -0.77
CA ASP A 232 -21.01 2.30 -0.75
C ASP A 232 -21.71 3.41 -1.57
N ASP A 233 -21.21 4.64 -1.50
CA ASP A 233 -21.83 5.81 -2.15
C ASP A 233 -21.08 6.31 -3.39
N HIS A 234 -19.77 6.05 -3.47
CA HIS A 234 -18.85 6.70 -4.41
C HIS A 234 -18.06 5.74 -5.29
N ALA A 235 -18.45 4.46 -5.40
CA ALA A 235 -17.75 3.46 -6.20
C ALA A 235 -17.45 3.90 -7.65
N LEU A 236 -18.32 4.71 -8.26
CA LEU A 236 -18.15 5.18 -9.65
C LEU A 236 -17.03 6.22 -9.82
N GLU A 237 -16.53 6.80 -8.73
CA GLU A 237 -15.38 7.71 -8.78
C GLU A 237 -14.04 6.95 -8.86
N SER A 238 -14.05 5.64 -8.57
CA SER A 238 -12.90 4.77 -8.73
C SER A 238 -12.84 4.22 -10.17
N PRO A 239 -11.65 4.09 -10.77
CA PRO A 239 -11.50 3.41 -12.05
C PRO A 239 -11.89 1.92 -12.00
N LEU A 240 -12.01 1.32 -10.81
CA LEU A 240 -12.52 -0.05 -10.66
C LEU A 240 -14.05 -0.13 -10.71
N GLY A 241 -14.76 0.97 -10.41
CA GLY A 241 -16.22 0.98 -10.32
C GLY A 241 -16.75 0.12 -9.17
N ARG A 242 -17.92 -0.49 -9.36
CA ARG A 242 -18.49 -1.46 -8.40
C ARG A 242 -17.80 -2.83 -8.61
N VAL A 243 -16.93 -3.21 -7.68
CA VAL A 243 -16.17 -4.47 -7.62
C VAL A 243 -16.30 -5.13 -6.26
#